data_AF-A0A0E0L0E4-F1
#
_entry.id   AF-A0A0E0L0E4-F1
#
_cell.length_a   1.000
_cell.length_b   1.000
_cell.length_c   1.000
_cell.angle_alpha   90.00
_cell.angle_beta   90.00
_cell.angle_gamma   90.00
#
_symmetry.space_group_name_H-M   'P 1'
#
loop_
_entity.id
_entity.type
_entity.pdbx_description
1 polymer ?
#
loop_
_entity_poly.entity_id
_entity_poly.type
_entity_poly.pdbx_seq_one_letter_code
_entity_poly.pdbx_strand_id
1 'polypeptide(L)'
;MSQGMNMLLNRYGLDVKPEMVTDTIIKLACLLLDCEYCDVKNSKDLRLTGEYIEELSGIKCEDWDLMRLATGIKIICYPTERSTGEDAMFAQDELLKLVKDAHKYKGSRNDARAVESSIWANKRD
;
A
#
# COMPACT_ATOMS: atom_id res chain seq x y z
N MET A 1 -17.93 11.47 -20.87
CA MET A 1 -16.60 11.26 -20.27
C MET A 1 -15.98 12.60 -19.95
N SER A 2 -15.40 12.80 -18.77
CA SER A 2 -14.68 14.05 -18.45
C SER A 2 -13.24 14.02 -19.01
N GLN A 3 -12.63 15.19 -19.16
CA GLN A 3 -11.23 15.30 -19.58
C GLN A 3 -10.28 14.60 -18.60
N GLY A 4 -10.53 14.73 -17.28
CA GLY A 4 -9.73 14.08 -16.25
C GLY A 4 -9.77 12.55 -16.33
N MET A 5 -10.96 11.98 -16.55
CA MET A 5 -11.12 10.53 -16.73
C MET A 5 -10.37 10.04 -17.99
N ASN A 6 -10.46 10.79 -19.10
CA ASN A 6 -9.73 10.45 -20.32
C ASN A 6 -8.20 10.47 -20.09
N MET A 7 -7.69 11.47 -19.37
CA MET A 7 -6.26 11.54 -19.03
C MET A 7 -5.83 10.34 -18.16
N LEU A 8 -6.62 9.98 -17.15
CA LEU A 8 -6.34 8.83 -16.29
C LEU A 8 -6.30 7.52 -17.09
N LEU A 9 -7.34 7.24 -17.88
CA LEU A 9 -7.43 5.99 -18.66
C LEU A 9 -6.30 5.87 -19.68
N ASN A 10 -5.91 6.97 -20.33
CA ASN A 10 -4.77 6.99 -21.25
C ASN A 10 -3.43 6.71 -20.55
N ARG A 11 -3.23 7.12 -19.29
CA ARG A 11 -2.00 6.76 -18.53
C ARG A 11 -1.84 5.25 -18.40
N TYR A 12 -2.95 4.52 -18.30
CA TYR A 12 -2.98 3.07 -18.22
C TYR A 12 -3.11 2.37 -19.59
N GLY A 13 -3.05 3.12 -20.70
CA GLY A 13 -3.19 2.57 -22.05
C GLY A 13 -4.59 2.04 -22.37
N LEU A 14 -5.62 2.50 -21.63
CA LEU A 14 -7.00 2.08 -21.82
C LEU A 14 -7.69 2.97 -22.86
N ASP A 15 -7.87 2.45 -24.08
CA ASP A 15 -8.60 3.13 -25.15
C ASP A 15 -10.12 2.99 -24.97
N VAL A 16 -10.68 3.80 -24.07
CA VAL A 16 -12.13 3.87 -23.84
C VAL A 16 -12.69 5.06 -24.59
N LYS A 17 -13.63 4.82 -25.50
CA LYS A 17 -14.34 5.88 -26.21
C LYS A 17 -15.50 6.43 -25.39
N PRO A 18 -15.95 7.68 -25.60
CA PRO A 18 -17.06 8.28 -24.86
C PRO A 18 -18.33 7.43 -24.83
N GLU A 19 -18.63 6.71 -25.91
CA GLU A 19 -19.82 5.87 -26.06
C GLU A 19 -19.73 4.56 -25.28
N MET A 20 -18.52 4.15 -24.88
CA MET A 20 -18.27 2.93 -24.10
C MET A 20 -18.39 3.17 -22.59
N VAL A 21 -18.51 4.43 -22.15
CA VAL A 21 -18.52 4.80 -20.74
C VAL A 21 -19.81 4.33 -20.07
N THR A 22 -19.65 3.45 -19.09
CA THR A 22 -20.73 3.01 -18.19
C THR A 22 -20.46 3.47 -16.77
N ASP A 23 -21.48 3.43 -15.91
CA ASP A 23 -21.35 3.70 -14.47
C ASP A 23 -20.25 2.84 -13.82
N THR A 24 -20.10 1.60 -14.25
CA THR A 24 -19.04 0.70 -13.77
C THR A 24 -17.66 1.24 -14.12
N ILE A 25 -17.45 1.71 -15.34
CA ILE A 25 -16.16 2.29 -15.76
C ILE A 25 -15.88 3.57 -14.98
N ILE A 26 -16.89 4.40 -14.73
CA ILE A 26 -16.73 5.61 -13.92
C ILE A 26 -16.28 5.25 -12.50
N LYS A 27 -16.95 4.28 -11.85
CA LYS A 27 -16.58 3.83 -10.49
C LYS A 27 -15.16 3.25 -10.45
N LEU A 28 -14.79 2.43 -11.43
CA LEU A 28 -13.44 1.86 -11.50
C LEU A 28 -12.37 2.94 -11.75
N ALA A 29 -12.65 3.93 -12.59
CA ALA A 29 -11.75 5.05 -12.81
C ALA A 29 -11.58 5.91 -11.54
N CYS A 30 -12.65 6.19 -10.80
CA CYS A 30 -12.54 6.88 -9.51
C CYS A 30 -11.70 6.06 -8.52
N LEU A 31 -11.95 4.75 -8.42
CA LEU A 31 -11.19 3.86 -7.55
C LEU A 31 -9.69 3.84 -7.92
N LEU A 32 -9.36 3.77 -9.22
CA LEU A 32 -7.98 3.85 -9.70
C LEU A 32 -7.31 5.17 -9.32
N LEU A 33 -8.04 6.29 -9.47
CA LEU A 33 -7.53 7.61 -9.09
C LEU A 33 -7.28 7.70 -7.58
N ASP A 34 -8.18 7.17 -6.76
CA ASP A 34 -8.04 7.13 -5.31
C ASP A 34 -6.85 6.27 -4.89
N CYS A 35 -6.60 5.15 -5.59
CA CYS A 35 -5.40 4.34 -5.40
C CYS A 35 -4.12 5.12 -5.75
N GLU A 36 -4.04 5.74 -6.93
CA GLU A 36 -2.88 6.58 -7.31
C GLU A 36 -2.63 7.69 -6.28
N TYR A 37 -3.69 8.33 -5.80
CA TYR A 37 -3.59 9.39 -4.79
C TYR A 37 -3.09 8.85 -3.45
N CYS A 38 -3.59 7.70 -3.00
CA CYS A 38 -3.12 7.03 -1.79
C CYS A 38 -1.63 6.65 -1.87
N ASP A 39 -1.21 6.13 -3.02
CA ASP A 39 0.19 5.75 -3.29
C ASP A 39 1.09 6.99 -3.21
N VAL A 40 0.74 8.08 -3.89
CA VAL A 40 1.54 9.31 -3.87
C VAL A 40 1.58 9.93 -2.48
N LYS A 41 0.43 10.06 -1.81
CA LYS A 41 0.31 10.71 -0.50
C LYS A 41 1.15 10.00 0.56
N ASN A 42 1.08 8.67 0.60
CA ASN A 42 1.73 7.87 1.65
C ASN A 42 3.12 7.37 1.24
N SER A 43 3.56 7.61 -0.01
CA SER A 43 4.84 7.11 -0.53
C SER A 43 6.04 7.42 0.36
N LYS A 44 6.18 8.68 0.81
CA LYS A 44 7.29 9.11 1.65
C LYS A 44 7.30 8.39 2.99
N ASP A 45 6.15 8.34 3.65
CA ASP A 45 6.06 7.73 4.98
C ASP A 45 6.25 6.21 4.91
N LEU A 46 5.75 5.55 3.85
CA LEU A 46 6.00 4.14 3.58
C LEU A 46 7.48 3.85 3.34
N ARG A 47 8.18 4.71 2.59
CA ARG A 47 9.63 4.57 2.34
C ARG A 47 10.45 4.75 3.60
N LEU A 48 10.14 5.78 4.40
CA LEU A 48 10.74 5.98 5.72
C LEU A 48 10.52 4.77 6.63
N THR A 49 9.32 4.19 6.59
CA THR A 49 9.05 2.98 7.37
C THR A 49 9.86 1.77 6.88
N GLY A 50 10.09 1.67 5.56
CA GLY A 50 11.03 0.70 4.99
C GLY A 50 12.46 0.86 5.54
N GLU A 51 12.95 2.09 5.65
CA GLU A 51 14.26 2.39 6.25
C GLU A 51 14.32 1.93 7.73
N TYR A 52 13.27 2.18 8.51
CA TYR A 52 13.18 1.67 9.89
C TYR A 52 13.12 0.15 9.96
N ILE A 53 12.48 -0.52 9.01
CA ILE A 53 12.46 -1.99 8.94
C ILE A 53 13.87 -2.51 8.69
N GLU A 54 14.63 -1.88 7.80
CA GLU A 54 16.02 -2.22 7.56
C GLU A 54 16.90 -1.97 8.78
N GLU A 55 16.75 -0.83 9.45
CA GLU A 55 17.52 -0.50 10.65
C GLU A 55 17.28 -1.49 11.81
N LEU A 56 16.02 -1.81 12.10
CA LEU A 56 15.65 -2.58 13.30
C LEU A 56 15.68 -4.10 13.08
N SER A 57 15.43 -4.55 11.85
CA SER A 57 15.33 -5.96 11.50
C SER A 57 16.33 -6.40 10.44
N GLY A 58 17.12 -5.51 9.85
CA GLY A 58 18.11 -5.87 8.83
C GLY A 58 17.50 -6.50 7.58
N ILE A 59 16.24 -6.16 7.26
CA ILE A 59 15.56 -6.58 6.04
C ILE A 59 15.70 -5.45 5.03
N LYS A 60 16.27 -5.71 3.87
CA LYS A 60 16.44 -4.69 2.83
C LYS A 60 15.09 -4.39 2.18
N CYS A 61 14.64 -3.15 2.32
CA CYS A 61 13.32 -2.71 1.83
C CYS A 61 13.40 -1.75 0.62
N GLU A 62 14.59 -1.39 0.16
CA GLU A 62 14.79 -0.45 -0.98
C GLU A 62 14.02 -0.89 -2.24
N ASP A 63 14.11 -2.18 -2.57
CA ASP A 63 13.46 -2.78 -3.75
C ASP A 63 11.97 -3.10 -3.55
N TRP A 64 11.41 -2.87 -2.36
CA TRP A 64 10.00 -3.17 -2.13
C TRP A 64 9.12 -2.11 -2.80
N ASP A 65 8.04 -2.53 -3.45
CA ASP A 65 7.00 -1.61 -3.87
C ASP A 65 6.18 -1.10 -2.67
N LEU A 66 5.36 -0.07 -2.88
CA LEU A 66 4.57 0.55 -1.80
C LEU A 66 3.57 -0.44 -1.18
N MET A 67 3.04 -1.39 -1.96
CA MET A 67 2.10 -2.41 -1.48
C MET A 67 2.81 -3.39 -0.55
N ARG A 68 4.01 -3.85 -0.92
CA ARG A 68 4.85 -4.70 -0.10
C ARG A 68 5.26 -3.98 1.19
N LEU A 69 5.63 -2.70 1.13
CA LEU A 69 5.90 -1.88 2.33
C LEU A 69 4.68 -1.80 3.26
N ALA A 70 3.51 -1.41 2.73
CA ALA A 70 2.27 -1.32 3.51
C ALA A 70 1.89 -2.67 4.15
N THR A 71 2.13 -3.77 3.45
CA THR A 71 1.83 -5.12 3.93
C THR A 71 2.82 -5.54 5.03
N GLY A 72 4.10 -5.21 4.90
CA GLY A 72 5.09 -5.42 5.97
C GLY A 72 4.73 -4.67 7.26
N ILE A 73 4.27 -3.43 7.13
CA ILE A 73 3.78 -2.62 8.26
C ILE A 73 2.57 -3.28 8.92
N LYS A 74 1.59 -3.75 8.14
CA LYS A 74 0.43 -4.47 8.66
C LYS A 74 0.86 -5.68 9.49
N ILE A 75 1.82 -6.48 9.01
CA ILE A 75 2.34 -7.65 9.73
C ILE A 75 3.01 -7.25 11.05
N ILE A 76 3.79 -6.16 11.06
CA ILE A 76 4.42 -5.64 12.28
C ILE A 76 3.35 -5.19 13.30
N CYS A 77 2.32 -4.48 12.84
CA CYS A 77 1.26 -3.95 13.70
C CYS A 77 0.30 -5.05 14.21
N TYR A 78 0.01 -6.04 13.38
CA TYR A 78 -0.98 -7.12 13.59
C TYR A 78 -0.40 -8.50 13.23
N PRO A 79 0.61 -9.00 13.96
CA PRO A 79 1.32 -10.24 13.63
C PRO A 79 0.44 -11.50 13.68
N THR A 80 -0.74 -11.42 14.31
CA THR A 80 -1.71 -12.51 14.42
C THR A 80 -2.74 -12.54 13.29
N GLU A 81 -2.88 -11.46 12.51
CA GLU A 81 -3.91 -11.31 11.46
C GLU A 81 -3.30 -11.55 10.07
N ARG A 82 -2.72 -12.75 9.89
CA ARG A 82 -2.08 -13.11 8.62
C ARG A 82 -3.05 -13.66 7.60
N SER A 83 -2.80 -13.35 6.33
CA SER A 83 -3.57 -13.83 5.18
C SER A 83 -2.69 -14.59 4.20
N THR A 84 -3.27 -15.51 3.41
CA THR A 84 -2.54 -16.28 2.39
C THR A 84 -1.89 -15.41 1.31
N GLY A 85 -2.37 -14.18 1.11
CA GLY A 85 -1.75 -13.21 0.20
C GLY A 85 -0.40 -12.70 0.69
N GLU A 86 -0.14 -12.70 1.99
CA GLU A 86 1.14 -12.28 2.58
C GLU A 86 2.23 -13.33 2.33
N ASP A 87 1.86 -14.62 2.37
CA ASP A 87 2.78 -15.74 2.10
C ASP A 87 3.30 -15.74 0.65
N ALA A 88 2.55 -15.14 -0.29
CA ALA A 88 2.98 -14.97 -1.68
C ALA A 88 3.84 -13.72 -1.90
N MET A 89 3.77 -12.73 -1.01
CA MET A 89 4.41 -11.42 -1.15
C MET A 89 5.79 -11.33 -0.49
N PHE A 90 6.09 -12.24 0.45
CA PHE A 90 7.33 -12.25 1.20
C PHE A 90 7.95 -13.64 1.24
N ALA A 91 9.28 -13.68 1.37
CA ALA A 91 9.94 -14.93 1.71
C ALA A 91 9.59 -15.33 3.16
N GLN A 92 9.55 -16.63 3.43
CA GLN A 92 9.11 -17.15 4.73
C GLN A 92 9.99 -16.64 5.89
N ASP A 93 11.28 -16.49 5.66
CA ASP A 93 12.24 -15.96 6.64
C ASP A 93 12.01 -14.47 6.91
N GLU A 94 11.70 -13.67 5.88
CA GLU A 94 11.32 -12.25 6.05
C GLU A 94 10.06 -12.14 6.92
N LEU A 95 9.02 -12.93 6.64
CA LEU A 95 7.77 -12.95 7.42
C LEU A 95 8.03 -13.29 8.89
N LEU A 96 8.76 -14.39 9.13
CA LEU A 96 9.09 -14.81 10.49
C LEU A 96 9.90 -13.75 11.23
N LYS A 97 10.80 -13.06 10.52
CA LYS A 97 11.62 -12.00 11.10
C LYS A 97 10.80 -10.75 11.43
N LEU A 98 9.93 -10.29 10.53
CA LEU A 98 9.00 -9.18 10.78
C LEU A 98 8.13 -9.43 12.02
N VAL A 99 7.58 -10.65 12.14
CA VAL A 99 6.76 -11.04 13.30
C VAL A 99 7.59 -11.09 14.58
N LYS A 100 8.76 -11.73 14.53
CA LYS A 100 9.67 -11.85 15.69
C LYS A 100 10.12 -10.48 16.19
N ASP A 101 10.47 -9.60 15.28
CA ASP A 101 11.04 -8.30 15.57
C ASP A 101 9.99 -7.20 15.76
N ALA A 102 8.69 -7.51 15.62
CA ALA A 102 7.57 -6.58 15.80
C ALA A 102 7.65 -5.74 17.10
N HIS A 103 8.18 -6.32 18.17
CA HIS A 103 8.37 -5.64 19.47
C HIS A 103 9.43 -4.52 19.44
N LYS A 104 10.39 -4.56 18.50
CA LYS A 104 11.44 -3.54 18.33
C LYS A 104 10.89 -2.22 17.81
N TYR A 105 9.75 -2.27 17.13
CA TYR A 105 9.11 -1.11 16.51
C TYR A 105 8.27 -0.27 17.48
N LYS A 106 8.33 -0.51 18.81
CA LYS A 106 7.45 0.17 19.79
C LYS A 106 7.48 1.70 19.77
N GLY A 107 8.57 2.34 19.33
CA GLY A 107 8.66 3.79 19.15
C GLY A 107 8.02 4.28 17.84
N SER A 108 8.31 3.60 16.73
CA SER A 108 7.77 3.88 15.39
C SER A 108 6.39 3.29 15.15
N ARG A 109 5.85 2.46 16.06
CA ARG A 109 4.52 1.84 15.95
C ARG A 109 3.42 2.89 15.94
N ASN A 110 3.61 4.02 16.62
CA ASN A 110 2.68 5.14 16.55
C ASN A 110 2.68 5.78 15.16
N ASP A 111 3.84 5.91 14.53
CA ASP A 111 3.99 6.44 13.17
C ASP A 111 3.46 5.43 12.13
N ALA A 112 3.81 4.16 12.26
CA ALA A 112 3.30 3.06 11.45
C ALA A 112 1.77 2.95 11.53
N ARG A 113 1.18 3.15 12.73
CA ARG A 113 -0.27 3.18 12.91
C ARG A 113 -0.90 4.47 12.35
N ALA A 114 -0.17 5.59 12.33
CA ALA A 114 -0.62 6.82 11.69
C ALA A 114 -0.59 6.70 10.16
N VAL A 115 0.45 6.10 9.60
CA VAL A 115 0.58 5.73 8.18
C VAL A 115 -0.52 4.77 7.78
N GLU A 116 -0.72 3.71 8.57
CA GLU A 116 -1.83 2.78 8.41
C GLU A 116 -3.18 3.50 8.44
N SER A 117 -3.41 4.38 9.43
CA SER A 117 -4.66 5.15 9.53
C SER A 117 -4.85 6.04 8.31
N SER A 118 -3.79 6.61 7.74
CA SER A 118 -3.84 7.39 6.49
C SER A 118 -4.12 6.51 5.26
N ILE A 119 -3.58 5.29 5.21
CA ILE A 119 -3.80 4.31 4.13
C ILE A 119 -5.25 3.80 4.15
N TRP A 120 -5.79 3.48 5.32
CA TRP A 120 -7.13 2.87 5.44
C TRP A 120 -8.25 3.86 5.78
N ALA A 121 -7.96 5.15 6.03
CA ALA A 121 -8.99 6.17 6.27
C ALA A 121 -9.96 6.33 5.10
N ASN A 122 -9.53 6.05 3.87
CA ASN A 122 -10.36 6.15 2.66
C ASN A 122 -11.23 4.91 2.38
N LYS A 123 -11.23 3.89 3.26
CA LYS A 123 -12.12 2.72 3.14
C LYS A 123 -13.49 2.88 3.82
N ARG A 124 -13.83 4.07 4.32
CA ARG A 124 -15.19 4.36 4.80
C ARG A 124 -15.98 5.05 3.70
N ASP A 125 -16.67 4.24 2.90
CA ASP A 125 -18.10 4.34 2.58
C ASP A 125 -18.55 3.11 1.78
#